data_AF-I1SRV2-F1
#
_entry.id   AF-I1SRV2-F1
#
_cell.length_a   1.000
_cell.length_b   1.000
_cell.length_c   1.000
_cell.angle_alpha   90.00
_cell.angle_beta   90.00
_cell.angle_gamma   90.00
#
_symmetry.space_group_name_H-M   'P 1'
#
loop_
_entity.id
_entity.type
_entity.pdbx_description
1 polymer ?
#
loop_
_entity_poly.entity_id
_entity_poly.type
_entity_poly.pdbx_seq_one_letter_code
_entity_poly.pdbx_strand_id
1 'polypeptide(L)'
;MPNNDAAPADLSPIVMPSVPSYKKGDKVATRRAYGVALAKLGHGSKRVVALDGDTKNSTFSELFKKEFPDRYIECFIAEQNMVGVAIGCATRDRTVAFASTFAAFLSRAYDQIRMGAISQTNVNLVGSHCGVSIGEDGPSQMALEDLALFRAIPTCTVFYPSDGVSTENAVD
;
A
#
# COMPACT_ATOMS: atom_id res chain seq x y z
N MET A 1 24.62 -17.47 -17.00
CA MET A 1 24.16 -16.79 -15.78
C MET A 1 24.00 -15.32 -16.13
N PRO A 2 22.89 -14.63 -15.77
CA PRO A 2 22.86 -13.18 -15.88
C PRO A 2 24.05 -12.61 -15.10
N ASN A 3 24.76 -11.64 -15.70
CA ASN A 3 25.84 -10.95 -15.02
C ASN A 3 25.26 -10.27 -13.77
N ASN A 4 26.01 -10.32 -12.67
CA ASN A 4 25.62 -9.67 -11.42
C ASN A 4 26.07 -8.20 -11.46
N ASP A 5 25.48 -7.44 -12.38
CA ASP A 5 25.81 -6.04 -12.68
C ASP A 5 25.01 -5.03 -11.83
N ALA A 6 24.01 -5.50 -11.08
CA ALA A 6 23.27 -4.69 -10.13
C ALA A 6 24.04 -4.54 -8.80
N ALA A 7 23.99 -3.33 -8.21
CA ALA A 7 24.49 -3.09 -6.86
C ALA A 7 23.84 -4.05 -5.84
N PRO A 8 24.50 -4.43 -4.73
CA PRO A 8 23.89 -5.25 -3.68
C PRO A 8 22.57 -4.67 -3.15
N ALA A 9 21.64 -5.53 -2.72
CA ALA A 9 20.40 -5.08 -2.09
C ALA A 9 20.70 -4.64 -0.65
N ASP A 10 20.11 -3.51 -0.24
CA ASP A 10 20.08 -3.13 1.17
C ASP A 10 19.05 -4.01 1.88
N LEU A 11 19.49 -4.75 2.90
CA LEU A 11 18.65 -5.65 3.68
C LEU A 11 18.48 -5.16 5.12
N SER A 12 18.84 -3.90 5.42
CA SER A 12 18.60 -3.33 6.75
C SER A 12 17.11 -3.40 7.09
N PRO A 13 16.75 -3.70 8.36
CA PRO A 13 15.37 -3.66 8.81
C PRO A 13 14.74 -2.29 8.51
N ILE A 14 13.49 -2.32 8.05
CA ILE A 14 12.68 -1.11 7.93
C ILE A 14 11.94 -0.96 9.25
N VAL A 15 12.03 0.23 9.84
CA VAL A 15 11.40 0.54 11.13
C VAL A 15 10.85 1.95 11.06
N MET A 16 9.66 2.15 11.63
CA MET A 16 9.10 3.46 11.90
C MET A 16 10.08 4.32 12.72
N PRO A 17 10.40 5.55 12.26
CA PRO A 17 11.31 6.44 12.98
C PRO A 17 10.85 6.87 14.37
N SER A 18 9.55 6.80 14.66
CA SER A 18 8.98 7.13 15.96
C SER A 18 7.63 6.46 16.16
N VAL A 19 7.13 6.46 17.40
CA VAL A 19 5.79 5.92 17.72
C VAL A 19 4.65 6.83 17.22
N PRO A 20 3.42 6.31 17.11
CA PRO A 20 2.25 7.11 16.74
C PRO A 20 2.01 8.29 17.69
N SER A 21 1.71 9.47 17.14
CA SER A 21 1.52 10.71 17.91
C SER A 21 0.04 11.12 18.08
N TYR A 22 -0.89 10.19 17.86
CA TYR A 22 -2.33 10.42 18.05
C TYR A 22 -2.71 10.45 19.53
N LYS A 23 -3.66 11.31 19.90
CA LYS A 23 -4.21 11.39 21.25
C LYS A 23 -5.56 10.70 21.32
N LYS A 24 -5.89 10.16 22.50
CA LYS A 24 -7.21 9.58 22.75
C LYS A 24 -8.29 10.63 22.50
N GLY A 25 -9.24 10.32 21.61
CA GLY A 25 -10.33 11.22 21.23
C GLY A 25 -10.12 11.94 19.90
N ASP A 26 -8.90 11.96 19.35
CA ASP A 26 -8.64 12.51 18.03
C ASP A 26 -9.49 11.81 16.97
N LYS A 27 -10.03 12.59 16.04
CA LYS A 27 -10.83 12.09 14.92
C LYS A 27 -9.99 12.13 13.66
N VAL A 28 -9.56 10.96 13.20
CA VAL A 28 -8.79 10.80 11.97
C VAL A 28 -9.34 9.60 11.19
N ALA A 29 -9.51 9.78 9.88
CA ALA A 29 -9.84 8.67 9.00
C ALA A 29 -8.60 7.79 8.81
N THR A 30 -8.74 6.47 8.87
CA THR A 30 -7.63 5.52 8.70
C THR A 30 -6.92 5.70 7.36
N ARG A 31 -7.64 6.01 6.27
CA ARG A 31 -7.02 6.39 4.97
C ARG A 31 -6.03 7.56 5.08
N ARG A 32 -6.32 8.56 5.90
CA ARG A 32 -5.40 9.69 6.12
C ARG A 32 -4.24 9.30 7.03
N ALA A 33 -4.51 8.48 8.05
CA ALA A 33 -3.46 7.93 8.91
C ALA A 33 -2.48 7.06 8.12
N TYR A 34 -2.95 6.30 7.12
CA TYR A 34 -2.10 5.56 6.19
C TYR A 34 -1.14 6.49 5.44
N GLY A 35 -1.62 7.57 4.84
CA GLY A 35 -0.75 8.52 4.13
C GLY A 35 0.34 9.13 5.02
N VAL A 36 -0.02 9.48 6.26
CA VAL A 36 0.94 9.99 7.27
C VAL A 36 1.95 8.91 7.67
N ALA A 37 1.47 7.70 7.95
CA ALA A 37 2.31 6.56 8.33
C ALA A 37 3.28 6.17 7.21
N LEU A 38 2.82 6.14 5.96
CA LEU A 38 3.64 5.80 4.81
C LEU A 38 4.75 6.84 4.58
N ALA A 39 4.42 8.13 4.65
CA ALA A 39 5.40 9.22 4.58
C ALA A 39 6.44 9.09 5.71
N LYS A 40 5.98 8.85 6.94
CA LYS A 40 6.83 8.62 8.10
C LYS A 40 7.76 7.41 7.93
N LEU A 41 7.25 6.27 7.44
CA LEU A 41 8.07 5.09 7.13
C LEU A 41 9.09 5.38 6.02
N GLY A 42 8.71 6.23 5.06
CA GLY A 42 9.60 6.75 4.02
C GLY A 42 10.84 7.47 4.59
N HIS A 43 10.72 8.16 5.72
CA HIS A 43 11.89 8.72 6.42
C HIS A 43 12.77 7.65 7.08
N GLY A 44 12.20 6.51 7.48
CA GLY A 44 12.90 5.40 8.13
C GLY A 44 13.72 4.54 7.16
N SER A 45 13.32 4.45 5.89
CA SER A 45 14.06 3.67 4.89
C SER A 45 13.91 4.22 3.47
N LYS A 46 15.04 4.26 2.75
CA LYS A 46 15.08 4.63 1.32
C LYS A 46 14.49 3.54 0.40
N ARG A 47 14.27 2.33 0.92
CA ARG A 47 13.70 1.20 0.16
C ARG A 47 12.19 1.30 -0.01
N VAL A 48 11.50 2.08 0.82
CA VAL A 48 10.05 2.28 0.72
C VAL A 48 9.74 3.03 -0.57
N VAL A 49 8.86 2.47 -1.39
CA VAL A 49 8.33 3.11 -2.59
C VAL A 49 6.81 3.05 -2.57
N ALA A 50 6.18 4.11 -3.05
CA ALA A 50 4.72 4.23 -3.10
C ALA A 50 4.24 4.23 -4.56
N LEU A 51 3.13 3.53 -4.82
CA LEU A 51 2.47 3.49 -6.11
C LEU A 51 0.99 3.82 -5.91
N ASP A 52 0.37 4.53 -6.85
CA ASP A 52 -1.06 4.83 -6.78
C ASP A 52 -1.69 4.87 -8.16
N GLY A 53 -2.98 4.51 -8.23
CA GLY A 53 -3.76 4.45 -9.46
C GLY A 53 -4.60 5.71 -9.74
N ASP A 54 -3.98 6.89 -9.75
CA ASP A 54 -4.65 8.20 -9.85
C ASP A 54 -5.73 8.49 -8.77
N THR A 55 -5.56 7.92 -7.58
CA THR A 55 -6.45 8.09 -6.42
C THR A 55 -5.74 8.71 -5.20
N LYS A 56 -4.52 9.23 -5.40
CA LYS A 56 -3.59 9.70 -4.37
C LYS A 56 -4.12 10.73 -3.36
N ASN A 57 -5.03 11.59 -3.81
CA ASN A 57 -5.73 12.59 -3.01
C ASN A 57 -6.83 11.97 -2.13
N SER A 58 -7.32 10.79 -2.51
CA SER A 58 -8.36 10.03 -1.80
C SER A 58 -7.76 8.97 -0.87
N THR A 59 -6.67 8.31 -1.30
CA THR A 59 -5.89 7.36 -0.51
C THR A 59 -4.94 8.07 0.46
N PHE A 60 -4.66 9.36 0.26
CA PHE A 60 -3.64 10.15 0.95
C PHE A 60 -2.19 9.71 0.69
N SER A 61 -1.93 8.86 -0.31
CA SER A 61 -0.56 8.54 -0.75
C SER A 61 0.17 9.76 -1.32
N GLU A 62 -0.55 10.83 -1.66
CA GLU A 62 0.02 12.12 -2.03
C GLU A 62 0.93 12.74 -0.95
N LEU A 63 0.73 12.38 0.33
CA LEU A 63 1.59 12.82 1.42
C LEU A 63 3.01 12.25 1.25
N PHE A 64 3.13 10.97 0.88
CA PHE A 64 4.40 10.37 0.52
C PHE A 64 4.98 11.01 -0.75
N LYS A 65 4.15 11.25 -1.78
CA LYS A 65 4.59 11.91 -3.02
C LYS A 65 5.21 13.28 -2.77
N LYS A 66 4.64 14.05 -1.85
CA LYS A 66 5.11 15.39 -1.51
C LYS A 66 6.51 15.36 -0.88
N GLU A 67 6.79 14.38 -0.03
CA GLU A 67 8.07 14.26 0.68
C GLU A 67 9.14 13.50 -0.11
N PHE A 68 8.72 12.51 -0.91
CA PHE A 68 9.61 11.63 -1.67
C PHE A 68 9.15 11.44 -3.12
N PRO A 69 9.11 12.50 -3.94
CA PRO A 69 8.62 12.43 -5.32
C PRO A 69 9.40 11.42 -6.17
N ASP A 70 10.71 11.27 -5.93
CA ASP A 70 11.58 10.33 -6.66
C ASP A 70 11.32 8.85 -6.32
N ARG A 71 10.54 8.57 -5.27
CA ARG A 71 10.16 7.21 -4.83
C ARG A 71 8.65 6.96 -4.96
N TYR A 72 7.96 7.86 -5.62
CA TYR A 72 6.53 7.75 -5.88
C TYR A 72 6.30 7.44 -7.36
N ILE A 73 5.55 6.39 -7.64
CA ILE A 73 5.23 5.95 -9.00
C ILE A 73 3.74 6.18 -9.24
N GLU A 74 3.42 7.17 -10.08
CA GLU A 74 2.06 7.35 -10.58
C GLU A 74 1.76 6.27 -11.63
N CYS A 75 0.81 5.38 -11.35
CA CYS A 75 0.44 4.29 -12.25
C CYS A 75 -0.79 4.61 -13.10
N PHE A 76 -1.42 5.77 -12.89
CA PHE A 76 -2.70 6.15 -13.53
C PHE A 76 -3.80 5.11 -13.27
N ILE A 77 -4.95 5.23 -13.96
CA ILE A 77 -6.11 4.33 -13.81
C ILE A 77 -5.81 2.96 -14.47
N ALA A 78 -4.90 2.19 -13.88
CA ALA A 78 -4.39 0.93 -14.41
C ALA A 78 -3.96 -0.03 -13.27
N GLU A 79 -4.90 -0.44 -12.41
CA GLU A 79 -4.61 -1.21 -11.18
C GLU A 79 -3.88 -2.53 -11.44
N GLN A 80 -4.22 -3.21 -12.54
CA GLN A 80 -3.54 -4.44 -12.96
C GLN A 80 -2.04 -4.20 -13.19
N ASN A 81 -1.71 -3.12 -13.91
CA ASN A 81 -0.34 -2.72 -14.16
C ASN A 81 0.34 -2.24 -12.88
N MET A 82 -0.34 -1.44 -12.04
CA MET A 82 0.17 -0.97 -10.76
C MET A 82 0.64 -2.13 -9.86
N VAL A 83 -0.16 -3.19 -9.72
CA VAL A 83 0.23 -4.39 -8.96
C VAL A 83 1.41 -5.09 -9.63
N GLY A 84 1.42 -5.23 -10.96
CA GLY A 84 2.55 -5.81 -11.69
C GLY A 84 3.87 -5.04 -11.50
N VAL A 85 3.82 -3.70 -11.53
CA VAL A 85 4.96 -2.83 -11.27
C VAL A 85 5.44 -2.99 -9.83
N ALA A 86 4.53 -2.99 -8.85
CA ALA A 86 4.89 -3.19 -7.44
C ALA A 86 5.61 -4.53 -7.22
N ILE A 87 5.10 -5.62 -7.82
CA ILE A 87 5.73 -6.95 -7.78
C ILE A 87 7.13 -6.90 -8.39
N GLY A 88 7.28 -6.25 -9.55
CA GLY A 88 8.56 -6.06 -10.23
C GLY A 88 9.58 -5.30 -9.36
N CYS A 89 9.16 -4.19 -8.74
CA CYS A 89 9.98 -3.39 -7.84
C CYS A 89 10.46 -4.20 -6.62
N ALA A 90 9.59 -5.07 -6.07
CA ALA A 90 9.92 -5.89 -4.91
C ALA A 90 10.85 -7.08 -5.21
N THR A 91 11.05 -7.46 -6.49
CA THR A 91 11.92 -8.58 -6.84
C THR A 91 13.33 -8.40 -6.27
N ARG A 92 13.98 -9.49 -5.84
CA ARG A 92 15.35 -9.47 -5.27
C ARG A 92 15.53 -8.48 -4.11
N ASP A 93 14.45 -8.25 -3.35
CA ASP A 93 14.42 -7.38 -2.17
C ASP A 93 14.89 -5.94 -2.44
N ARG A 94 14.74 -5.44 -3.67
CA ARG A 94 15.24 -4.11 -4.06
C ARG A 94 14.50 -2.98 -3.38
N THR A 95 13.18 -3.09 -3.30
CA THR A 95 12.31 -2.10 -2.66
C THR A 95 11.25 -2.79 -1.81
N VAL A 96 10.60 -2.02 -0.94
CA VAL A 96 9.38 -2.41 -0.25
C VAL A 96 8.26 -1.53 -0.78
N ALA A 97 7.39 -2.13 -1.59
CA ALA A 97 6.39 -1.42 -2.38
C ALA A 97 5.04 -1.36 -1.66
N PHE A 98 4.46 -0.15 -1.59
CA PHE A 98 3.09 0.09 -1.15
C PHE A 98 2.27 0.60 -2.34
N ALA A 99 1.32 -0.21 -2.83
CA ALA A 99 0.42 0.19 -3.92
C ALA A 99 -0.98 0.47 -3.38
N SER A 100 -1.48 1.69 -3.61
CA SER A 100 -2.77 2.14 -3.10
C SER A 100 -3.80 2.48 -4.19
N THR A 101 -5.04 2.10 -3.92
CA THR A 101 -6.23 2.52 -4.66
C THR A 101 -7.46 2.34 -3.75
N PHE A 102 -8.67 2.41 -4.28
CA PHE A 102 -9.87 2.02 -3.53
C PHE A 102 -9.87 0.49 -3.41
N ALA A 103 -10.24 -0.05 -2.25
CA ALA A 103 -10.31 -1.49 -2.02
C ALA A 103 -11.20 -2.19 -3.07
N ALA A 104 -12.28 -1.53 -3.52
CA ALA A 104 -13.14 -2.01 -4.59
C ALA A 104 -12.37 -2.26 -5.89
N PHE A 105 -11.43 -1.37 -6.24
CA PHE A 105 -10.68 -1.45 -7.49
C PHE A 105 -9.49 -2.42 -7.44
N LEU A 106 -9.08 -2.88 -6.25
CA LEU A 106 -8.15 -4.01 -6.16
C LEU A 106 -8.75 -5.31 -6.72
N SER A 107 -10.08 -5.42 -6.80
CA SER A 107 -10.74 -6.51 -7.56
C SER A 107 -10.33 -6.55 -9.03
N ARG A 108 -10.04 -5.38 -9.63
CA ARG A 108 -9.57 -5.26 -11.02
C ARG A 108 -8.21 -5.92 -11.23
N ALA A 109 -7.39 -6.01 -10.17
CA ALA A 109 -6.05 -6.58 -10.19
C ALA A 109 -5.97 -7.97 -9.53
N TYR A 110 -7.11 -8.62 -9.26
CA TYR A 110 -7.13 -9.86 -8.47
C TYR A 110 -6.21 -10.96 -9.05
N ASP A 111 -6.17 -11.12 -10.36
CA ASP A 111 -5.30 -12.12 -10.99
C ASP A 111 -3.82 -11.81 -10.79
N GLN A 112 -3.42 -10.53 -10.86
CA GLN A 112 -2.05 -10.10 -10.58
C GLN A 112 -1.69 -10.31 -9.10
N ILE A 113 -2.61 -10.06 -8.17
CA ILE A 113 -2.39 -10.32 -6.73
C ILE A 113 -2.22 -11.82 -6.49
N ARG A 114 -3.08 -12.65 -7.08
CA ARG A 114 -2.99 -14.12 -7.01
C ARG A 114 -1.67 -14.63 -7.57
N MET A 115 -1.24 -14.12 -8.73
CA MET A 115 0.05 -14.46 -9.33
C MET A 115 1.24 -13.92 -8.54
N GLY A 116 1.09 -12.79 -7.83
CA GLY A 116 2.08 -12.27 -6.90
C GLY A 116 2.34 -13.22 -5.74
N ALA A 117 1.27 -13.78 -5.14
CA ALA A 117 1.38 -14.79 -4.11
C ALA A 117 2.09 -16.07 -4.60
N ILE A 118 1.75 -16.55 -5.81
CA ILE A 118 2.44 -17.68 -6.45
C ILE A 118 3.93 -17.37 -6.68
N SER A 119 4.24 -16.11 -7.00
CA SER A 119 5.60 -15.61 -7.19
C SER A 119 6.35 -15.37 -5.88
N GLN A 120 5.73 -15.63 -4.72
CA GLN A 120 6.28 -15.38 -3.38
C GLN A 120 6.78 -13.93 -3.21
N THR A 121 6.03 -12.98 -3.76
CA THR A 121 6.38 -11.57 -3.68
C THR A 121 6.04 -10.98 -2.31
N ASN A 122 6.76 -9.91 -1.93
CA ASN A 122 6.55 -9.15 -0.70
C ASN A 122 6.07 -7.74 -1.05
N VAL A 123 4.80 -7.60 -1.45
CA VAL A 123 4.16 -6.30 -1.76
C VAL A 123 3.08 -5.97 -0.75
N ASN A 124 2.96 -4.68 -0.44
CA ASN A 124 1.91 -4.14 0.42
C ASN A 124 0.83 -3.51 -0.46
N LEU A 125 -0.42 -3.95 -0.30
CA LEU A 125 -1.57 -3.45 -1.06
C LEU A 125 -2.52 -2.73 -0.12
N VAL A 126 -2.83 -1.48 -0.42
CA VAL A 126 -3.61 -0.61 0.47
C VAL A 126 -4.90 -0.19 -0.21
N GLY A 127 -6.00 -0.80 0.23
CA GLY A 127 -7.35 -0.47 -0.22
C GLY A 127 -8.02 0.53 0.71
N SER A 128 -8.35 1.71 0.19
CA SER A 128 -9.18 2.70 0.90
C SER A 128 -10.68 2.50 0.60
N HIS A 129 -11.57 3.34 1.17
CA HIS A 129 -13.00 3.37 0.79
C HIS A 129 -13.73 2.01 0.94
N CYS A 130 -13.40 1.24 1.98
CA CYS A 130 -14.09 0.00 2.28
C CYS A 130 -15.51 0.24 2.80
N GLY A 131 -16.43 -0.68 2.47
CA GLY A 131 -17.76 -0.73 3.02
C GLY A 131 -18.71 0.38 2.54
N VAL A 132 -19.91 0.37 3.11
CA VAL A 132 -20.99 1.31 2.77
C VAL A 132 -20.78 2.71 3.36
N SER A 133 -19.83 2.88 4.28
CA SER A 133 -19.62 4.14 5.02
C SER A 133 -19.11 5.30 4.17
N ILE A 134 -18.79 5.06 2.89
CA ILE A 134 -18.33 6.10 1.97
C ILE A 134 -19.46 7.03 1.50
N GLY A 135 -20.72 6.59 1.60
CA GLY A 135 -21.89 7.42 1.32
C GLY A 135 -22.22 7.55 -0.17
N GLU A 136 -22.15 8.78 -0.66
CA GLU A 136 -22.84 9.27 -1.86
C GLU A 136 -22.29 8.72 -3.19
N ASP A 137 -21.03 8.27 -3.23
CA ASP A 137 -20.44 7.65 -4.44
C ASP A 137 -21.16 6.35 -4.85
N GLY A 138 -21.83 5.69 -3.90
CA GLY A 138 -22.63 4.52 -4.18
C GLY A 138 -21.82 3.21 -4.36
N PRO A 139 -22.50 2.12 -4.74
CA PRO A 139 -21.95 0.76 -4.64
C PRO A 139 -20.78 0.48 -5.59
N SER A 140 -20.56 1.28 -6.62
CA SER A 140 -19.41 1.12 -7.52
C SER A 140 -18.06 1.40 -6.86
N GLN A 141 -18.04 2.15 -5.75
CA GLN A 141 -16.83 2.50 -5.01
C GLN A 141 -16.73 1.72 -3.68
N MET A 142 -17.82 1.07 -3.25
CA MET A 142 -17.89 0.33 -2.00
C MET A 142 -17.17 -1.01 -2.14
N ALA A 143 -16.05 -1.18 -1.43
CA ALA A 143 -15.44 -2.50 -1.33
C ALA A 143 -16.23 -3.36 -0.34
N LEU A 144 -16.89 -4.40 -0.83
CA LEU A 144 -17.73 -5.29 -0.01
C LEU A 144 -17.24 -6.74 -0.05
N GLU A 145 -16.36 -7.07 -0.98
CA GLU A 145 -15.78 -8.38 -1.22
C GLU A 145 -14.26 -8.44 -1.02
N ASP A 146 -13.62 -7.32 -0.67
CA ASP A 146 -12.17 -7.18 -0.51
C ASP A 146 -11.62 -8.13 0.57
N LEU A 147 -12.27 -8.22 1.73
CA LEU A 147 -11.88 -9.18 2.77
C LEU A 147 -11.98 -10.63 2.28
N ALA A 148 -12.99 -10.97 1.48
CA ALA A 148 -13.13 -12.32 0.92
C ALA A 148 -12.05 -12.61 -0.12
N LEU A 149 -11.78 -11.64 -1.00
CA LEU A 149 -10.76 -11.69 -2.04
C LEU A 149 -9.37 -11.94 -1.42
N PHE A 150 -8.94 -11.11 -0.47
CA PHE A 150 -7.60 -11.24 0.11
C PHE A 150 -7.45 -12.48 0.99
N ARG A 151 -8.49 -12.87 1.74
CA ARG A 151 -8.45 -14.08 2.57
C ARG A 151 -8.41 -15.38 1.77
N ALA A 152 -8.81 -15.37 0.50
CA ALA A 152 -8.71 -16.52 -0.38
C ALA A 152 -7.26 -16.78 -0.87
N ILE A 153 -6.35 -15.83 -0.70
CA ILE A 153 -4.96 -15.91 -1.16
C ILE A 153 -4.07 -16.35 0.02
N PRO A 154 -3.42 -17.54 -0.01
CA PRO A 154 -2.80 -18.15 1.17
C PRO A 154 -1.67 -17.34 1.85
N THR A 155 -0.92 -16.54 1.09
CA THR A 155 0.22 -15.78 1.62
C THR A 155 -0.15 -14.35 2.05
N CYS A 156 -1.43 -13.96 1.91
CA CYS A 156 -1.86 -12.63 2.32
C CYS A 156 -2.04 -12.54 3.83
N THR A 157 -1.47 -11.49 4.41
CA THR A 157 -1.83 -11.01 5.75
C THR A 157 -2.81 -9.85 5.59
N VAL A 158 -3.98 -9.93 6.24
CA VAL A 158 -5.05 -8.94 6.09
C VAL A 158 -5.16 -8.09 7.35
N PHE A 159 -4.86 -6.80 7.21
CA PHE A 159 -5.05 -5.81 8.27
C PHE A 159 -6.31 -4.99 8.03
N TYR A 160 -7.10 -4.77 9.09
CA TYR A 160 -8.25 -3.87 9.06
C TYR A 160 -8.19 -2.92 10.27
N PRO A 161 -7.35 -1.87 10.22
CA PRO A 161 -7.16 -0.97 11.34
C PRO A 161 -8.43 -0.16 11.63
N SER A 162 -8.67 0.14 12.91
CA SER A 162 -9.89 0.78 13.40
C SER A 162 -9.69 2.23 13.86
N ASP A 163 -8.44 2.70 13.91
CA ASP A 163 -8.06 4.07 14.27
C ASP A 163 -6.69 4.45 13.68
N GLY A 164 -6.23 5.68 13.96
CA GLY A 164 -4.93 6.16 13.49
C GLY A 164 -3.74 5.36 14.04
N VAL A 165 -3.78 4.98 15.32
CA VAL A 165 -2.70 4.23 15.99
C VAL A 165 -2.53 2.84 15.38
N SER A 166 -3.62 2.09 15.25
CA SER A 166 -3.63 0.78 14.61
C SER A 166 -3.29 0.83 13.12
N THR A 167 -3.62 1.93 12.43
CA THR A 167 -3.20 2.11 11.03
C THR A 167 -1.69 2.28 10.92
N GLU A 168 -1.09 3.11 11.77
CA GLU A 168 0.36 3.35 11.73
C GLU A 168 1.15 2.09 12.06
N ASN A 169 0.70 1.31 13.07
CA ASN A 169 1.30 0.02 13.40
C ASN A 169 1.05 -1.07 12.33
N ALA A 170 0.04 -0.93 11.48
CA ALA A 170 -0.18 -1.85 10.35
C ALA A 170 0.70 -1.52 9.13
N VAL A 171 1.27 -0.31 9.09
CA VAL A 171 2.19 0.14 8.03
C VAL A 171 3.65 -0.18 8.38
N ASP A 172 4.00 -0.15 9.67
CA ASP A 172 5.32 -0.56 10.21
C ASP A 172 5.62 -2.04 9.97
#